data_AF-A0A5R1NKH4-F1
#
_entry.id   AF-A0A5R1NKH4-F1
#
_cell.length_a   1.000
_cell.length_b   1.000
_cell.length_c   1.000
_cell.angle_alpha   90.00
_cell.angle_beta   90.00
_cell.angle_gamma   90.00
#
_symmetry.space_group_name_H-M   'P 1'
#
loop_
_entity.id
_entity.type
_entity.pdbx_description
1 polymer ?
#
loop_
_entity_poly.entity_id
_entity_poly.type
_entity_poly.pdbx_seq_one_letter_code
_entity_poly.pdbx_strand_id
1 'polypeptide(L)'
;MLRLTLRTTVFDGSPIKALTDGAVGEELLVVGSHTLAWFQDLVVSINAAQIAAHAAGPDAVVIEREEQCGTDVVVGVDGSGASLAAVHLAAEQSDRLGERLTSRYCWSAPAPWTEDRTMIDWPMEPDEAAGLVPAEAVAGLAERYPDLELDLRLGSGPSNPPRQVLTASPFL
;
A
#
# COMPACT_ATOMS: atom_id res chain seq x y z
N MET A 1 24.87 7.14 17.87
CA MET A 1 23.87 6.65 18.85
C MET A 1 22.57 7.41 18.60
N LEU A 2 21.54 6.74 18.08
CA LEU A 2 20.19 7.31 18.01
C LEU A 2 19.60 7.31 19.43
N ARG A 3 19.07 8.46 19.86
CA ARG A 3 18.43 8.61 21.18
C ARG A 3 16.93 8.46 21.00
N LEU A 4 16.38 7.32 21.38
CA LEU A 4 14.94 7.08 21.34
C LEU A 4 14.28 7.68 22.60
N THR A 5 13.21 8.45 22.43
CA THR A 5 12.36 8.90 23.54
C THR A 5 11.03 8.18 23.45
N LEU A 6 10.64 7.47 24.52
CA LEU A 6 9.39 6.71 24.57
C LEU A 6 8.39 7.45 25.46
N ARG A 7 7.15 7.59 24.97
CA ARG A 7 6.02 8.10 25.74
C ARG A 7 4.83 7.15 25.60
N THR A 8 4.20 6.84 26.72
CA THR A 8 2.97 6.04 26.77
C THR A 8 1.82 6.94 27.20
N THR A 9 0.67 6.82 26.56
CA THR A 9 -0.55 7.56 26.91
C THR A 9 -1.74 6.62 26.73
N VAL A 10 -2.75 6.75 27.58
CA VAL A 10 -4.00 5.97 27.53
C VAL A 10 -5.13 6.94 27.22
N PHE A 11 -6.00 6.56 26.30
CA PHE A 11 -7.15 7.34 25.88
C PHE A 11 -8.44 6.59 26.19
N ASP A 12 -9.48 7.34 26.55
CA ASP A 12 -10.83 6.81 26.76
C ASP A 12 -11.68 7.00 25.49
N GLY A 13 -12.65 6.10 25.29
CA GLY A 13 -13.65 6.20 24.21
C GLY A 13 -13.38 5.29 23.01
N SER A 14 -13.79 5.74 21.82
CA SER A 14 -13.64 4.97 20.58
C SER A 14 -12.16 4.88 20.19
N PRO A 15 -11.58 3.67 20.04
CA PRO A 15 -10.17 3.50 19.69
C PRO A 15 -9.79 4.18 18.37
N ILE A 16 -10.67 4.11 17.36
CA ILE A 16 -10.42 4.71 16.04
C ILE A 16 -10.27 6.22 16.20
N LYS A 17 -11.24 6.88 16.85
CA LYS A 17 -11.21 8.33 17.04
C LYS A 17 -10.03 8.76 17.91
N ALA A 18 -9.77 8.04 18.99
CA ALA A 18 -8.67 8.36 19.90
C ALA A 18 -7.30 8.28 19.19
N LEU A 19 -7.10 7.26 18.35
CA LEU A 19 -5.86 7.09 17.59
C LEU A 19 -5.74 8.13 16.46
N THR A 20 -6.80 8.39 15.70
CA THR A 20 -6.77 9.38 14.61
C THR A 20 -6.61 10.80 15.12
N ASP A 21 -7.31 11.18 16.20
CA ASP A 21 -7.19 12.50 16.80
C ASP A 21 -5.82 12.69 17.48
N GLY A 22 -5.32 11.63 18.14
CA GLY A 22 -4.03 11.65 18.83
C GLY A 22 -2.82 11.67 17.89
N ALA A 23 -2.99 11.25 16.63
CA ALA A 23 -1.93 11.23 15.62
C ALA A 23 -1.86 12.53 14.79
N VAL A 24 -2.73 13.50 15.04
CA VAL A 24 -2.69 14.79 14.34
C VAL A 24 -1.36 15.50 14.61
N GLY A 25 -0.62 15.76 13.54
CA GLY A 25 0.70 16.42 13.62
C GLY A 25 1.87 15.47 13.86
N GLU A 26 1.62 14.17 13.95
CA GLU A 26 2.66 13.13 13.91
C GLU A 26 3.00 12.78 12.46
N GLU A 27 4.19 12.21 12.23
CA GLU A 27 4.65 11.81 10.89
C GLU A 27 4.04 10.48 10.44
N LEU A 28 3.86 9.54 11.37
CA LEU A 28 3.46 8.17 11.09
C LEU A 28 2.51 7.63 12.17
N LEU A 29 1.39 7.05 11.74
CA LEU A 29 0.48 6.32 12.64
C LEU A 29 0.61 4.82 12.38
N VAL A 30 1.18 4.10 13.33
CA VAL A 30 1.40 2.65 13.23
C VAL A 30 0.34 1.89 14.02
N VAL A 31 -0.36 0.97 13.36
CA VAL A 31 -1.36 0.08 13.97
C VAL A 31 -1.13 -1.37 13.56
N GLY A 32 -1.46 -2.32 14.43
CA GLY A 32 -1.35 -3.75 14.10
C GLY A 32 -2.53 -4.26 13.25
N SER A 33 -2.30 -5.25 12.38
CA SER A 33 -3.35 -6.02 11.72
C SER A 33 -3.72 -7.26 12.56
N HIS A 34 -4.62 -7.10 13.53
CA HIS A 34 -5.26 -8.30 14.10
C HIS A 34 -6.38 -8.77 13.17
N THR A 35 -6.07 -9.67 12.24
CA THR A 35 -7.09 -10.43 11.49
C THR A 35 -7.60 -11.56 12.38
N LEU A 36 -8.92 -11.62 12.56
CA LEU A 36 -9.53 -12.80 13.17
C LEU A 36 -9.50 -13.93 12.12
N ALA A 37 -9.08 -15.13 12.53
CA ALA A 37 -8.74 -16.30 11.69
C ALA A 37 -9.80 -16.80 10.68
N TRP A 38 -10.97 -16.16 10.57
CA TRP A 38 -12.10 -16.52 9.71
C TRP A 38 -12.22 -15.67 8.42
N PHE A 39 -11.39 -14.64 8.25
CA PHE A 39 -11.37 -13.81 7.04
C PHE A 39 -10.08 -14.00 6.23
N GLN A 40 -9.97 -15.11 5.50
CA GLN A 40 -8.77 -15.47 4.75
C GLN A 40 -8.47 -14.56 3.55
N ASP A 41 -9.43 -13.75 3.10
CA ASP A 41 -9.27 -12.80 2.00
C ASP A 41 -9.10 -11.34 2.45
N LEU A 42 -9.17 -11.06 3.76
CA LEU A 42 -9.04 -9.71 4.29
C LEU A 42 -7.58 -9.45 4.66
N VAL A 43 -6.92 -8.63 3.84
CA VAL A 43 -5.53 -8.23 4.01
C VAL A 43 -5.30 -7.35 5.25
N VAL A 44 -6.35 -6.69 5.75
CA VAL A 44 -6.26 -5.72 6.84
C VAL A 44 -7.48 -5.85 7.76
N SER A 45 -7.30 -5.74 9.08
CA SER A 45 -8.43 -5.71 10.02
C SER A 45 -9.36 -4.51 9.75
N ILE A 46 -10.66 -4.63 10.03
CA ILE A 46 -11.64 -3.53 9.81
C ILE A 46 -11.23 -2.25 10.56
N ASN A 47 -10.73 -2.37 11.78
CA ASN A 47 -10.28 -1.22 12.57
C ASN A 47 -9.07 -0.54 11.93
N ALA A 48 -8.09 -1.31 11.45
CA ALA A 48 -6.92 -0.76 10.78
C ALA A 48 -7.29 -0.08 9.46
N ALA A 49 -8.21 -0.66 8.68
CA ALA A 49 -8.74 -0.04 7.47
C ALA A 49 -9.50 1.26 7.78
N GLN A 50 -10.31 1.28 8.84
CA GLN A 50 -11.00 2.49 9.28
C GLN A 50 -10.01 3.56 9.77
N ILE A 51 -8.96 3.19 10.50
CA ILE A 51 -7.93 4.14 10.92
C ILE A 51 -7.21 4.72 9.70
N ALA A 52 -6.79 3.88 8.74
CA ALA A 52 -6.15 4.35 7.52
C ALA A 52 -7.05 5.29 6.71
N ALA A 53 -8.35 5.02 6.66
CA ALA A 53 -9.31 5.87 5.95
C ALA A 53 -9.62 7.21 6.64
N HIS A 54 -9.41 7.32 7.96
CA HIS A 54 -9.79 8.52 8.74
C HIS A 54 -8.59 9.26 9.35
N ALA A 55 -7.37 8.74 9.23
CA ALA A 55 -6.16 9.42 9.67
C ALA A 55 -5.94 10.67 8.80
N ALA A 56 -6.12 11.84 9.40
CA ALA A 56 -5.86 13.11 8.75
C ALA A 56 -4.46 13.60 9.17
N GLY A 57 -3.51 13.56 8.24
CA GLY A 57 -2.15 14.06 8.46
C GLY A 57 -1.07 13.00 8.27
N PRO A 58 -0.92 12.04 9.18
CA PRO A 58 0.13 11.03 9.09
C PRO A 58 -0.18 9.97 8.04
N ASP A 59 0.88 9.38 7.48
CA ASP A 59 0.75 8.14 6.73
C ASP A 59 0.37 7.01 7.71
N ALA A 60 -0.69 6.26 7.38
CA ALA A 60 -1.15 5.15 8.19
C ALA A 60 -0.42 3.87 7.78
N VAL A 61 0.33 3.28 8.70
CA VAL A 61 1.04 2.01 8.50
C VAL A 61 0.34 0.91 9.29
N VAL A 62 -0.08 -0.11 8.56
CA VAL A 62 -0.64 -1.32 9.14
C VAL A 62 0.43 -2.40 9.13
N ILE A 63 0.78 -2.90 10.32
CA ILE A 63 1.82 -3.93 10.48
C ILE A 63 1.17 -5.28 10.74
N GLU A 64 1.45 -6.24 9.87
CA GLU A 64 1.27 -7.67 10.15
C GLU A 64 2.43 -8.18 10.99
N ARG A 65 2.15 -9.06 11.96
CA ARG A 65 3.22 -9.67 12.74
C ARG A 65 3.89 -10.77 11.90
N GLU A 66 4.93 -10.42 11.17
CA GLU A 66 5.83 -11.39 10.55
C GLU A 66 7.00 -11.76 11.46
N GLU A 67 7.38 -13.04 11.45
CA GLU A 67 8.55 -13.55 12.17
C GLU A 67 9.86 -13.27 11.43
N GLN A 68 9.77 -12.93 10.14
CA GLN A 68 10.90 -12.62 9.26
C GLN A 68 10.57 -11.34 8.50
N CYS A 69 11.41 -10.30 8.67
CA CYS A 69 11.32 -9.13 7.79
C CYS A 69 11.87 -9.54 6.42
N GLY A 70 11.05 -9.41 5.38
CA GLY A 70 11.55 -9.48 4.00
C GLY A 70 12.56 -8.36 3.73
N THR A 71 13.43 -8.59 2.74
CA THR A 71 14.18 -7.53 2.05
C THR A 71 13.32 -7.00 0.89
N ASP A 72 13.59 -5.78 0.41
CA ASP A 72 12.79 -5.04 -0.58
C ASP A 72 11.50 -4.35 -0.06
N VAL A 73 11.15 -3.24 -0.73
CA VAL A 73 9.91 -2.50 -0.54
C VAL A 73 9.03 -2.68 -1.78
N VAL A 74 7.75 -2.99 -1.59
CA VAL A 74 6.78 -3.11 -2.69
C VAL A 74 5.68 -2.07 -2.52
N VAL A 75 5.31 -1.39 -3.61
CA VAL A 75 4.19 -0.44 -3.64
C VAL A 75 3.19 -0.80 -4.73
N GLY A 76 1.90 -0.77 -4.37
CA GLY A 76 0.81 -0.92 -5.33
C GLY A 76 0.52 0.39 -6.05
N VAL A 77 0.37 0.32 -7.38
CA VAL A 77 0.02 1.45 -8.21
C VAL A 77 -1.31 1.27 -8.91
N ASP A 78 -2.16 2.30 -8.87
CA ASP A 78 -3.44 2.36 -9.59
C ASP A 78 -3.66 3.69 -10.35
N GLY A 79 -2.72 4.63 -10.25
CA GLY A 79 -2.80 5.96 -10.86
C GLY A 79 -3.57 7.01 -10.04
N SER A 80 -4.11 6.64 -8.88
CA SER A 80 -4.76 7.58 -7.96
C SER A 80 -3.74 8.46 -7.23
N GLY A 81 -4.18 9.64 -6.76
CA GLY A 81 -3.34 10.50 -5.92
C GLY A 81 -2.87 9.83 -4.63
N ALA A 82 -3.67 8.92 -4.05
CA ALA A 82 -3.30 8.15 -2.87
C ALA A 82 -2.17 7.15 -3.19
N SER A 83 -2.21 6.51 -4.36
CA SER A 83 -1.14 5.63 -4.82
C SER A 83 0.16 6.40 -5.10
N LEU A 84 0.09 7.61 -5.67
CA LEU A 84 1.27 8.47 -5.86
C LEU A 84 1.92 8.85 -4.52
N ALA A 85 1.12 9.19 -3.51
CA ALA A 85 1.63 9.45 -2.16
C ALA A 85 2.32 8.20 -1.57
N ALA A 86 1.73 7.02 -1.74
CA ALA A 86 2.33 5.76 -1.32
C ALA A 86 3.65 5.46 -2.03
N VAL A 87 3.78 5.79 -3.32
CA VAL A 87 5.03 5.65 -4.09
C VAL A 87 6.12 6.56 -3.53
N HIS A 88 5.81 7.80 -3.17
CA HIS A 88 6.79 8.71 -2.56
C HIS A 88 7.28 8.20 -1.20
N LEU A 89 6.37 7.73 -0.35
CA LEU A 89 6.71 7.14 0.95
C LEU A 89 7.58 5.89 0.76
N ALA A 90 7.20 5.00 -0.16
CA ALA A 90 7.93 3.77 -0.44
C ALA A 90 9.34 4.06 -0.98
N ALA A 91 9.50 5.05 -1.85
CA ALA A 91 10.81 5.47 -2.36
C ALA A 91 11.71 6.02 -1.25
N GLU A 92 11.16 6.86 -0.36
CA GLU A 92 11.90 7.37 0.79
C GLU A 92 12.35 6.23 1.73
N GLN A 93 11.48 5.26 2.00
CA GLN A 93 11.86 4.11 2.84
C GLN A 93 12.91 3.23 2.16
N SER A 94 12.77 2.98 0.85
CA SER A 94 13.71 2.17 0.08
C SER A 94 15.10 2.78 0.06
N ASP A 95 15.19 4.10 -0.19
CA ASP A 95 16.44 4.87 -0.16
C ASP A 95 17.09 4.84 1.23
N ARG A 96 16.30 5.07 2.30
CA ARG A 96 16.78 5.03 3.68
C ARG A 96 17.28 3.66 4.11
N LEU A 97 16.70 2.59 3.59
CA LEU A 97 17.05 1.21 3.92
C LEU A 97 18.13 0.64 2.99
N GLY A 98 18.39 1.26 1.83
CA GLY A 98 19.26 0.71 0.79
C GLY A 98 18.65 -0.52 0.10
N GLU A 99 17.32 -0.58 0.06
CA GLU A 99 16.55 -1.72 -0.45
C GLU A 99 15.94 -1.38 -1.82
N ARG A 100 15.64 -2.40 -2.63
CA ARG A 100 14.97 -2.21 -3.92
C ARG A 100 13.53 -1.75 -3.73
N LEU A 101 13.06 -0.82 -4.57
CA LEU A 101 11.64 -0.49 -4.69
C LEU A 101 11.02 -1.21 -5.89
N THR A 102 10.02 -2.05 -5.63
CA THR A 102 9.18 -2.67 -6.66
C THR A 102 7.84 -1.95 -6.75
N SER A 103 7.59 -1.29 -7.87
CA SER A 103 6.27 -0.72 -8.20
C SER A 103 5.44 -1.76 -8.95
N ARG A 104 4.25 -2.06 -8.42
CA ARG A 104 3.35 -3.07 -8.98
C ARG A 104 2.00 -2.48 -9.35
N TYR A 105 1.70 -2.46 -10.65
CA TYR A 105 0.36 -2.12 -11.14
C TYR A 105 -0.46 -3.40 -11.32
N CYS A 106 -1.54 -3.54 -10.56
CA CYS A 106 -2.41 -4.71 -10.61
C CYS A 106 -3.64 -4.41 -11.45
N TRP A 107 -3.59 -4.76 -12.74
CA TRP A 107 -4.71 -4.57 -13.63
C TRP A 107 -5.79 -5.63 -13.35
N SER A 108 -7.03 -5.17 -13.16
CA SER A 108 -8.20 -6.03 -13.09
C SER A 108 -9.09 -5.76 -14.30
N ALA A 109 -9.47 -6.80 -15.02
CA ALA A 109 -10.44 -6.66 -16.10
C ALA A 109 -11.75 -6.09 -15.52
N PRO A 110 -12.39 -5.13 -16.19
CA PRO A 110 -13.72 -4.68 -15.81
C PRO A 110 -14.68 -5.87 -15.74
N ALA A 111 -15.70 -5.77 -14.88
CA ALA A 111 -16.78 -6.74 -14.91
C ALA A 111 -17.35 -6.79 -16.33
N PRO A 112 -17.48 -7.98 -16.97
CA PRO A 112 -17.89 -8.07 -18.37
C PRO A 112 -19.41 -7.85 -18.52
N TRP A 113 -20.05 -7.28 -17.51
CA TRP A 113 -21.46 -6.94 -17.49
C TRP A 113 -21.67 -5.52 -16.99
N THR A 114 -22.57 -4.80 -17.67
CA THR A 114 -23.19 -3.56 -17.21
C THR A 114 -24.15 -3.80 -16.03
N GLU A 115 -24.67 -2.71 -15.44
CA GLU A 115 -25.73 -2.78 -14.42
C GLU A 115 -26.99 -3.53 -14.89
N ASP A 116 -27.30 -3.48 -16.20
CA ASP A 116 -28.42 -4.21 -16.81
C ASP A 116 -28.08 -5.66 -17.22
N ARG A 117 -26.91 -6.17 -16.80
CA ARG A 117 -26.41 -7.54 -17.05
C ARG A 117 -26.20 -7.88 -18.52
N THR A 118 -26.02 -6.88 -19.38
CA THR A 118 -25.64 -7.13 -20.77
C THR A 118 -24.15 -7.42 -20.85
N MET A 119 -23.77 -8.47 -21.59
CA MET A 119 -22.37 -8.83 -21.79
C MET A 119 -21.69 -7.77 -22.67
N ILE A 120 -20.62 -7.18 -22.17
CA ILE A 120 -19.77 -6.25 -22.91
C ILE A 120 -18.61 -7.03 -23.51
N ASP A 121 -18.39 -6.86 -24.81
CA ASP A 121 -17.16 -7.29 -25.48
C ASP A 121 -16.07 -6.25 -25.21
N TRP A 122 -15.50 -6.30 -24.00
CA TRP A 122 -14.41 -5.44 -23.56
C TRP A 122 -13.07 -6.19 -23.71
N PRO A 123 -11.99 -5.54 -24.18
CA PRO A 123 -10.68 -6.17 -24.23
C PRO A 123 -10.24 -6.64 -22.84
N MET A 124 -10.05 -7.95 -22.71
CA MET A 124 -9.68 -8.62 -21.45
C MET A 124 -8.17 -8.59 -21.17
N GLU A 125 -7.44 -7.73 -21.87
CA GLU A 125 -6.00 -7.51 -21.68
C GLU A 125 -5.73 -6.02 -21.40
N PRO A 126 -4.70 -5.70 -20.59
CA PRO A 126 -4.27 -4.32 -20.40
C PRO A 126 -3.82 -3.73 -21.74
N ASP A 127 -4.26 -2.51 -22.04
CA ASP A 127 -3.80 -1.77 -23.21
C ASP A 127 -2.41 -1.16 -22.98
N GLU A 128 -1.83 -0.56 -24.02
CA GLU A 128 -0.53 0.13 -23.90
C GLU A 128 -0.56 1.25 -22.84
N ALA A 129 -1.73 1.87 -22.62
CA ALA A 129 -1.90 2.93 -21.63
C ALA A 129 -1.80 2.41 -20.18
N ALA A 130 -2.24 1.18 -19.92
CA ALA A 130 -2.06 0.54 -18.61
C ALA A 130 -0.58 0.40 -18.22
N GLY A 131 0.33 0.25 -19.19
CA GLY A 131 1.78 0.25 -18.96
C GLY A 131 2.35 1.63 -18.59
N LEU A 132 1.67 2.72 -18.95
CA LEU A 132 2.10 4.08 -18.62
C LEU A 132 1.85 4.42 -17.16
N VAL A 133 0.78 3.89 -16.55
CA VAL A 133 0.42 4.19 -15.15
C VAL A 133 1.55 3.93 -14.16
N PRO A 134 2.18 2.73 -14.10
CA PRO A 134 3.31 2.52 -13.18
C PRO A 134 4.54 3.36 -13.54
N ALA A 135 4.77 3.66 -14.81
CA ALA A 135 5.90 4.47 -15.27
C ALA A 135 5.75 5.94 -14.87
N GLU A 136 4.55 6.52 -15.04
CA GLU A 136 4.23 7.87 -14.60
C GLU A 136 4.29 8.01 -13.09
N ALA A 137 3.82 7.00 -12.36
CA ALA A 137 3.81 7.03 -10.90
C ALA A 137 5.22 7.10 -10.29
N VAL A 138 6.22 6.53 -10.95
CA VAL A 138 7.63 6.58 -10.50
C VAL A 138 8.45 7.68 -11.17
N ALA A 139 7.84 8.49 -12.03
CA ALA A 139 8.55 9.53 -12.77
C ALA A 139 9.25 10.51 -11.82
N GLY A 140 10.50 10.87 -12.12
CA GLY A 140 11.31 11.78 -11.30
C GLY A 140 11.92 11.15 -10.04
N LEU A 141 11.57 9.90 -9.67
CA LEU A 141 12.19 9.25 -8.52
C LEU A 141 13.69 9.03 -8.72
N ALA A 142 14.13 8.62 -9.91
CA ALA A 142 15.55 8.40 -10.21
C ALA A 142 16.39 9.69 -10.12
N GLU A 143 15.79 10.86 -10.35
CA GLU A 143 16.48 12.15 -10.19
C GLU A 143 16.59 12.54 -8.72
N ARG A 144 15.55 12.24 -7.93
CA ARG A 144 15.48 12.55 -6.50
C ARG A 144 16.28 11.58 -5.64
N TYR A 145 16.34 10.32 -6.03
CA TYR A 145 17.02 9.21 -5.34
C TYR A 145 17.91 8.46 -6.35
N PRO A 146 19.13 8.96 -6.61
CA PRO A 146 20.00 8.41 -7.66
C PRO A 146 20.45 6.97 -7.45
N ASP A 147 20.50 6.53 -6.18
CA ASP A 147 20.95 5.19 -5.80
C ASP A 147 19.78 4.19 -5.67
N LEU A 148 18.53 4.64 -5.91
CA LEU A 148 17.34 3.80 -5.76
C LEU A 148 17.20 2.83 -6.92
N GLU A 149 17.30 1.52 -6.62
CA GLU A 149 16.99 0.48 -7.59
C GLU A 149 15.46 0.31 -7.76
N LEU A 150 14.94 0.65 -8.95
CA LEU A 150 13.52 0.56 -9.29
C LEU A 150 13.23 -0.69 -10.15
N ASP A 151 12.22 -1.47 -9.75
CA ASP A 151 11.63 -2.56 -10.54
C ASP A 151 10.15 -2.27 -10.84
N LEU A 152 9.74 -2.34 -12.11
CA LEU A 152 8.37 -2.08 -12.55
C LEU A 152 7.69 -3.38 -12.96
N ARG A 153 6.62 -3.75 -12.27
CA ARG A 153 5.89 -5.01 -12.47
C ARG A 153 4.44 -4.74 -12.85
N LEU A 154 4.01 -5.31 -13.97
CA LEU A 154 2.59 -5.43 -14.31
C LEU A 154 2.08 -6.75 -13.74
N GLY A 155 1.12 -6.67 -12.81
CA GLY A 155 0.37 -7.80 -12.30
C GLY A 155 -0.92 -7.99 -13.08
N SER A 156 -1.17 -9.21 -13.54
CA SER A 156 -2.45 -9.64 -14.13
C SER A 156 -2.94 -10.90 -13.42
N GLY A 157 -4.22 -10.97 -13.08
CA GLY A 157 -4.79 -12.20 -12.54
C GLY A 157 -6.10 -11.99 -11.78
N PRO A 158 -6.81 -13.09 -11.44
CA PRO A 158 -8.14 -13.03 -10.81
C PRO A 158 -8.11 -12.65 -9.32
N SER A 159 -6.94 -12.44 -8.72
CA SER A 159 -6.81 -12.10 -7.31
C SER A 159 -6.98 -10.60 -7.06
N ASN A 160 -7.59 -10.23 -5.93
CA ASN A 160 -7.79 -8.84 -5.53
C ASN A 160 -6.43 -8.08 -5.47
N PRO A 161 -6.30 -6.88 -6.10
CA PRO A 161 -5.06 -6.11 -6.16
C PRO A 161 -4.21 -6.01 -4.88
N PRO A 162 -4.75 -5.78 -3.67
CA PRO A 162 -3.95 -5.72 -2.44
C PRO A 162 -3.23 -7.03 -2.14
N ARG A 163 -3.85 -8.18 -2.42
CA ARG A 163 -3.23 -9.49 -2.21
C ARG A 163 -2.09 -9.72 -3.18
N GLN A 164 -2.21 -9.26 -4.43
CA GLN A 164 -1.12 -9.32 -5.40
C GLN A 164 0.08 -8.48 -4.97
N VAL A 165 -0.15 -7.32 -4.34
CA VAL A 165 0.95 -6.48 -3.81
C VAL A 165 1.66 -7.19 -2.67
N LEU A 166 0.92 -7.76 -1.71
CA LEU A 166 1.53 -8.49 -0.59
C LEU A 166 2.32 -9.71 -1.05
N THR A 167 1.76 -10.57 -1.91
CA THR A 167 2.46 -11.77 -2.38
C THR A 167 3.49 -11.46 -3.49
N ALA A 168 3.86 -10.20 -3.71
CA ALA A 168 4.88 -9.82 -4.68
C ALA A 168 6.30 -10.05 -4.17
N SER A 169 6.49 -10.00 -2.84
CA SER A 169 7.78 -10.30 -2.23
C SER A 169 7.94 -11.82 -2.09
N PRO A 170 9.10 -12.39 -2.46
CA PRO A 170 9.35 -13.84 -2.34
C PRO A 170 9.44 -14.33 -0.87
N PHE A 171 9.28 -13.44 0.10
CA PHE A 171 9.37 -13.73 1.54
C PHE A 171 8.01 -13.85 2.25
N LEU A 172 6.89 -13.86 1.51
CA LEU A 172 5.53 -14.12 2.02
C LEU A 172 5.01 -15.51 1.61
#